data_AF-A0A969T135-F1
#
_entry.id   AF-A0A969T135-F1
#
_cell.length_a   1.000
_cell.length_b   1.000
_cell.length_c   1.000
_cell.angle_alpha   90.00
_cell.angle_beta   90.00
_cell.angle_gamma   90.00
#
_symmetry.space_group_name_H-M   'P 1'
#
loop_
_entity.id
_entity.type
_entity.pdbx_description
1 polymer ?
#
loop_
_entity_poly.entity_id
_entity_poly.type
_entity_poly.pdbx_seq_one_letter_code
_entity_poly.pdbx_strand_id
1 'polypeptide(L)'
;MLGNGLGWMGIALAGVMGLGWSIIALGASPYLERLFDLVTPVRLLELSNPNRPLLRRLATEAPGTFQHTLFVTTLAERAAQRLNLNAELVRAGTLYHDIGKMLQAQYFIENQMGGPNPHTALNDPYHSAQIIKAHVSDGLKMARQYQLPTALRAFIPEHQGTIRIAYFHHQAQQQADGQPVPEAAFRYDGPIPQTPETGVVMLADACEAALRSMVVKECPEGDVAAEARATVQRIFRSRWEDGQLLDSNLTLADLDIVAEAFLEVWRQSNHERIPYPKAALQGPGSSAETPGIGRVMETMGDKPRTNSVLDEDSVLRGRHFFIFFYK
;
A
#
# COMPACT_ATOMS: atom_id res chain seq x y z
N MET A 1 -8.81 -67.19 -27.77
CA MET A 1 -8.05 -66.25 -26.93
C MET A 1 -7.78 -64.93 -27.67
N LEU A 2 -8.82 -64.14 -27.98
CA LEU A 2 -8.69 -62.84 -28.69
C LEU A 2 -9.50 -61.72 -28.00
N GLY A 3 -9.79 -61.85 -26.70
CA GLY A 3 -10.72 -60.96 -25.98
C GLY A 3 -10.09 -59.78 -25.24
N ASN A 4 -8.76 -59.76 -25.02
CA ASN A 4 -8.16 -58.82 -24.07
C ASN A 4 -7.36 -57.67 -24.72
N GLY A 5 -6.82 -57.87 -25.93
CA GLY A 5 -5.97 -56.85 -26.60
C GLY A 5 -6.74 -55.61 -27.07
N LEU A 6 -7.99 -55.78 -27.48
CA LEU A 6 -8.85 -54.67 -27.90
C LEU A 6 -9.24 -53.77 -26.70
N GLY A 7 -9.36 -54.34 -25.51
CA GLY A 7 -9.63 -53.61 -24.26
C GLY A 7 -8.44 -52.76 -23.82
N TRP A 8 -7.22 -53.32 -23.82
CA TRP A 8 -6.01 -52.57 -23.45
C TRP A 8 -5.71 -51.41 -24.41
N MET A 9 -5.95 -51.60 -25.72
CA MET A 9 -5.78 -50.54 -26.71
C MET A 9 -6.84 -49.44 -26.56
N GLY A 10 -8.08 -49.80 -26.22
CA GLY A 10 -9.13 -48.83 -25.88
C GLY A 10 -8.79 -48.01 -24.63
N ILE A 11 -8.27 -48.65 -23.58
CA ILE A 11 -7.81 -47.97 -22.36
C ILE A 11 -6.65 -47.03 -22.66
N ALA A 12 -5.67 -47.47 -23.46
CA ALA A 12 -4.54 -46.62 -23.86
C ALA A 12 -4.99 -45.40 -24.68
N LEU A 13 -5.89 -45.59 -25.65
CA LEU A 13 -6.43 -44.50 -26.46
C LEU A 13 -7.23 -43.51 -25.61
N ALA A 14 -8.06 -44.00 -24.69
CA ALA A 14 -8.80 -43.16 -23.75
C ALA A 14 -7.86 -42.35 -22.85
N GLY A 15 -6.76 -42.95 -22.40
CA GLY A 15 -5.71 -42.27 -21.64
C GLY A 15 -5.04 -41.14 -22.42
N VAL A 16 -4.65 -41.40 -23.68
CA VAL A 16 -4.05 -40.38 -24.56
C VAL A 16 -5.03 -39.25 -24.86
N MET A 17 -6.30 -39.58 -25.15
CA MET A 17 -7.34 -38.58 -25.36
C MET A 17 -7.61 -37.75 -24.09
N GLY A 18 -7.63 -38.38 -22.91
CA GLY A 18 -7.81 -37.68 -21.64
C GLY A 18 -6.66 -36.71 -21.34
N LEU A 19 -5.42 -37.09 -21.63
CA LEU A 19 -4.26 -36.20 -21.55
C LEU A 19 -4.39 -35.04 -22.55
N GLY A 20 -4.79 -35.33 -23.80
CA GLY A 20 -5.04 -34.32 -24.82
C GLY A 20 -6.08 -33.28 -24.37
N TRP A 21 -7.22 -33.74 -23.85
CA TRP A 21 -8.27 -32.87 -23.32
C TRP A 21 -7.80 -32.06 -22.11
N SER A 22 -6.97 -32.63 -21.23
CA SER A 22 -6.39 -31.91 -20.10
C SER A 22 -5.49 -30.76 -20.56
N ILE A 23 -4.65 -30.99 -21.57
CA ILE A 23 -3.77 -29.96 -22.15
C ILE A 23 -4.60 -28.85 -22.79
N ILE A 24 -5.63 -29.20 -23.55
CA ILE A 24 -6.54 -28.21 -24.18
C ILE A 24 -7.27 -27.41 -23.10
N ALA A 25 -7.79 -28.05 -22.06
CA ALA A 25 -8.49 -27.38 -20.97
C ALA A 25 -7.58 -26.39 -20.23
N LEU A 26 -6.37 -26.81 -19.84
CA LEU A 26 -5.40 -25.93 -19.18
C LEU A 26 -4.94 -24.78 -20.09
N GLY A 27 -4.72 -25.05 -21.38
CA GLY A 27 -4.35 -24.02 -22.36
C GLY A 27 -5.48 -23.02 -22.66
N ALA A 28 -6.74 -23.47 -22.63
CA ALA A 28 -7.91 -22.62 -22.83
C ALA A 28 -8.30 -21.83 -21.57
N SER A 29 -7.95 -22.31 -20.38
CA SER A 29 -8.29 -21.70 -19.08
C SER A 29 -8.05 -20.18 -19.02
N PRO A 30 -6.86 -19.63 -19.32
CA PRO A 30 -6.63 -18.18 -19.18
C PRO A 30 -7.49 -17.33 -20.13
N TYR A 31 -7.91 -17.88 -21.27
CA TYR A 31 -8.80 -17.21 -22.22
C TYR A 31 -10.25 -17.24 -21.73
N LEU A 32 -10.69 -18.38 -21.19
CA LEU A 32 -12.02 -18.52 -20.60
C LEU A 32 -12.17 -17.67 -19.34
N GLU A 33 -11.17 -17.67 -18.47
CA GLU A 33 -11.14 -16.80 -17.28
C GLU A 33 -11.29 -15.33 -17.66
N ARG A 34 -10.62 -14.90 -18.73
CA ARG A 34 -10.75 -13.53 -19.23
C ARG A 34 -12.11 -13.26 -19.86
N LEU A 35 -12.68 -14.23 -20.57
CA LEU A 35 -14.00 -14.10 -21.20
C LEU A 35 -15.12 -14.00 -20.17
N PHE A 36 -15.00 -14.76 -19.07
CA PHE A 36 -15.98 -14.83 -17.98
C PHE A 36 -15.64 -13.97 -16.76
N ASP A 37 -14.54 -13.21 -16.81
CA ASP A 37 -14.07 -12.34 -15.72
C ASP A 37 -13.84 -13.08 -14.39
N LEU A 38 -13.26 -14.28 -14.47
CA LEU A 38 -13.02 -15.16 -13.33
C LEU A 38 -11.67 -14.88 -12.67
N VAL A 39 -11.66 -14.85 -11.33
CA VAL A 39 -10.46 -14.73 -10.50
C VAL A 39 -10.11 -16.06 -9.83
N THR A 40 -9.48 -16.97 -10.59
CA THR A 40 -8.99 -18.23 -10.03
C THR A 40 -7.75 -18.02 -9.14
N PRO A 41 -7.43 -18.92 -8.20
CA PRO A 41 -6.23 -18.78 -7.36
C PRO A 41 -4.93 -18.67 -8.17
N VAL A 42 -4.81 -19.43 -9.27
CA VAL A 42 -3.66 -19.35 -10.18
C VAL A 42 -3.59 -17.98 -10.82
N ARG A 43 -4.73 -17.45 -11.27
CA ARG A 43 -4.80 -16.11 -11.86
C ARG A 43 -4.44 -15.01 -10.87
N LEU A 44 -4.87 -15.10 -9.61
CA LEU A 44 -4.52 -14.15 -8.55
C LEU A 44 -3.02 -14.18 -8.24
N LEU A 45 -2.41 -15.37 -8.22
CA LEU A 45 -0.97 -15.52 -8.06
C LEU A 45 -0.20 -14.88 -9.23
N GLU A 46 -0.66 -15.10 -10.46
CA GLU A 46 -0.09 -14.44 -11.64
C GLU A 46 -0.18 -12.92 -11.53
N LEU A 47 -1.35 -12.40 -11.17
CA LEU A 47 -1.63 -10.96 -11.02
C LEU A 47 -0.82 -10.34 -9.88
N SER A 48 -0.41 -11.12 -8.89
CA SER A 48 0.42 -10.68 -7.77
C SER A 48 1.92 -10.66 -8.08
N ASN A 49 2.34 -11.11 -9.27
CA ASN A 49 3.75 -11.10 -9.65
C ASN A 49 4.25 -9.65 -9.93
N PRO A 50 5.20 -9.11 -9.14
CA PRO A 50 5.68 -7.74 -9.29
C PRO A 50 6.40 -7.51 -10.64
N ASN A 51 6.83 -8.57 -11.33
CA ASN A 51 7.48 -8.46 -12.64
C ASN A 51 6.51 -8.22 -13.79
N ARG A 52 5.20 -8.17 -13.54
CA ARG A 52 4.22 -7.81 -14.57
C ARG A 52 4.46 -6.38 -15.06
N PRO A 53 4.20 -6.08 -16.35
CA PRO A 53 4.48 -4.76 -16.92
C PRO A 53 3.90 -3.60 -16.12
N LEU A 54 2.65 -3.73 -15.65
CA LEU A 54 1.97 -2.66 -14.91
C LEU A 54 2.59 -2.40 -13.52
N LEU A 55 2.89 -3.44 -12.75
CA LEU A 55 3.53 -3.30 -11.43
C LEU A 55 4.99 -2.85 -11.55
N ARG A 56 5.71 -3.29 -12.58
CA ARG A 56 7.06 -2.77 -12.89
C ARG A 56 7.05 -1.28 -13.21
N ARG A 57 6.04 -0.82 -13.95
CA ARG A 57 5.83 0.61 -14.20
C ARG A 57 5.56 1.34 -12.90
N LEU A 58 4.67 0.84 -12.04
CA LEU A 58 4.41 1.45 -10.73
C LEU A 58 5.69 1.60 -9.90
N ALA A 59 6.50 0.54 -9.81
CA ALA A 59 7.77 0.56 -9.10
C ALA A 59 8.80 1.55 -9.68
N THR A 60 8.72 1.88 -10.97
CA THR A 60 9.68 2.77 -11.67
C THR A 60 9.20 4.22 -11.71
N GLU A 61 7.92 4.44 -12.03
CA GLU A 61 7.31 5.75 -12.25
C GLU A 61 6.85 6.40 -10.94
N ALA A 62 6.44 5.60 -9.94
CA ALA A 62 5.99 6.06 -8.63
C ALA A 62 6.51 5.16 -7.49
N PRO A 63 7.84 5.15 -7.24
CA PRO A 63 8.48 4.21 -6.31
C PRO A 63 8.00 4.35 -4.87
N GLY A 64 7.64 5.56 -4.42
CA GLY A 64 7.08 5.81 -3.10
C GLY A 64 5.71 5.16 -2.94
N THR A 65 4.83 5.35 -3.92
CA THR A 65 3.52 4.69 -3.99
C THR A 65 3.67 3.17 -4.03
N PHE A 66 4.65 2.64 -4.75
CA PHE A 66 4.92 1.20 -4.77
C PHE A 66 5.31 0.65 -3.38
N GLN A 67 6.22 1.34 -2.67
CA GLN A 67 6.62 0.95 -1.31
C GLN A 67 5.46 1.03 -0.30
N HIS A 68 4.64 2.07 -0.42
CA HIS A 68 3.39 2.19 0.32
C HIS A 68 2.48 1.00 0.04
N THR A 69 2.22 0.70 -1.23
CA THR A 69 1.34 -0.40 -1.66
C THR A 69 1.76 -1.74 -1.10
N LEU A 70 3.08 -2.05 -1.06
CA LEU A 70 3.58 -3.29 -0.47
C LEU A 70 3.28 -3.40 1.04
N PHE A 71 3.38 -2.29 1.77
CA PHE A 71 3.08 -2.29 3.20
C PHE A 71 1.58 -2.41 3.47
N VAL A 72 0.73 -1.69 2.72
CA VAL A 72 -0.74 -1.86 2.75
C VAL A 72 -1.11 -3.31 2.43
N THR A 73 -0.50 -3.90 1.40
CA THR A 73 -0.74 -5.29 1.01
C THR A 73 -0.44 -6.26 2.16
N THR A 74 0.66 -6.03 2.87
CA THR A 74 1.07 -6.89 4.00
C THR A 74 0.08 -6.80 5.17
N LEU A 75 -0.38 -5.58 5.50
CA LEU A 75 -1.40 -5.34 6.52
C LEU A 75 -2.73 -6.00 6.15
N ALA A 76 -3.24 -5.70 4.95
CA ALA A 76 -4.53 -6.15 4.48
C ALA A 76 -4.58 -7.68 4.32
N GLU A 77 -3.52 -8.28 3.77
CA GLU A 77 -3.44 -9.74 3.63
C GLU A 77 -3.47 -10.44 4.99
N ARG A 78 -2.74 -9.91 5.99
CA ARG A 78 -2.74 -10.49 7.34
C ARG A 78 -4.13 -10.44 7.97
N ALA A 79 -4.83 -9.31 7.83
CA ALA A 79 -6.19 -9.15 8.32
C ALA A 79 -7.18 -10.08 7.59
N ALA A 80 -7.07 -10.20 6.26
CA ALA A 80 -7.88 -11.11 5.46
C ALA A 80 -7.74 -12.56 5.91
N GLN A 81 -6.52 -13.02 6.20
CA GLN A 81 -6.27 -14.35 6.75
C GLN A 81 -6.94 -14.54 8.12
N ARG A 82 -6.88 -13.54 9.02
CA ARG A 82 -7.49 -13.62 10.35
C ARG A 82 -9.02 -13.70 10.30
N LEU A 83 -9.63 -13.07 9.29
CA LEU A 83 -11.07 -13.07 9.04
C LEU A 83 -11.54 -14.23 8.14
N ASN A 84 -10.64 -15.11 7.70
CA ASN A 84 -10.93 -16.16 6.71
C ASN A 84 -11.53 -15.62 5.39
N LEU A 85 -11.10 -14.43 4.97
CA LEU A 85 -11.44 -13.84 3.68
C LEU A 85 -10.51 -14.34 2.57
N ASN A 86 -10.77 -13.95 1.33
CA ASN A 86 -9.90 -14.30 0.21
C ASN A 86 -8.59 -13.47 0.24
N ALA A 87 -7.59 -13.98 0.97
CA ALA A 87 -6.30 -13.32 1.12
C ALA A 87 -5.56 -13.12 -0.22
N GLU A 88 -5.69 -14.04 -1.18
CA GLU A 88 -5.08 -13.88 -2.51
C GLU A 88 -5.74 -12.77 -3.33
N LEU A 89 -7.05 -12.61 -3.20
CA LEU A 89 -7.77 -11.49 -3.81
C LEU A 89 -7.36 -10.16 -3.19
N VAL A 90 -7.28 -10.09 -1.86
CA VAL A 90 -6.80 -8.90 -1.15
C VAL A 90 -5.38 -8.56 -1.57
N ARG A 91 -4.48 -9.55 -1.60
CA ARG A 91 -3.09 -9.37 -2.04
C ARG A 91 -3.05 -8.80 -3.46
N ALA A 92 -3.69 -9.48 -4.42
CA ALA A 92 -3.68 -9.08 -5.82
C ALA A 92 -4.35 -7.72 -6.03
N GLY A 93 -5.52 -7.48 -5.45
CA GLY A 93 -6.28 -6.22 -5.58
C GLY A 93 -5.52 -5.03 -5.00
N THR A 94 -4.95 -5.18 -3.81
CA THR A 94 -4.18 -4.11 -3.15
C THR A 94 -2.98 -3.70 -4.00
N LEU A 95 -2.30 -4.62 -4.69
CA LEU A 95 -1.16 -4.25 -5.54
C LEU A 95 -1.51 -3.26 -6.66
N TYR A 96 -2.79 -3.14 -7.03
CA TYR A 96 -3.25 -2.25 -8.09
C TYR A 96 -4.08 -1.05 -7.61
N HIS A 97 -4.42 -0.93 -6.32
CA HIS A 97 -5.37 0.09 -5.84
C HIS A 97 -4.97 1.53 -6.21
N ASP A 98 -3.65 1.80 -6.18
CA ASP A 98 -3.09 3.13 -6.36
C ASP A 98 -2.37 3.36 -7.71
N ILE A 99 -2.54 2.47 -8.70
CA ILE A 99 -1.82 2.57 -9.99
C ILE A 99 -2.06 3.88 -10.73
N GLY A 100 -3.19 4.55 -10.51
CA GLY A 100 -3.48 5.82 -11.17
C GLY A 100 -2.55 6.95 -10.74
N LYS A 101 -1.92 6.86 -9.55
CA LYS A 101 -0.95 7.85 -9.09
C LYS A 101 0.25 7.99 -10.02
N MET A 102 0.58 6.96 -10.82
CA MET A 102 1.67 7.01 -11.79
C MET A 102 1.56 8.17 -12.80
N LEU A 103 0.35 8.57 -13.19
CA LEU A 103 0.17 9.64 -14.19
C LEU A 103 0.67 10.98 -13.69
N GLN A 104 0.61 11.22 -12.39
CA GLN A 104 0.93 12.48 -11.74
C GLN A 104 1.69 12.25 -10.42
N ALA A 105 2.69 11.35 -10.45
CA ALA A 105 3.37 10.85 -9.26
C ALA A 105 3.90 11.96 -8.34
N GLN A 106 4.40 13.05 -8.90
CA GLN A 106 4.95 14.20 -8.17
C GLN A 106 3.94 14.92 -7.26
N TYR A 107 2.64 14.77 -7.50
CA TYR A 107 1.60 15.37 -6.65
C TYR A 107 1.30 14.55 -5.39
N PHE A 108 1.81 13.32 -5.29
CA PHE A 108 1.62 12.45 -4.13
C PHE A 108 2.86 12.49 -3.23
N ILE A 109 2.66 12.78 -1.94
CA ILE A 109 3.75 13.09 -1.00
C ILE A 109 4.79 11.98 -0.90
N GLU A 110 4.37 10.71 -1.00
CA GLU A 110 5.25 9.56 -0.89
C GLU A 110 6.29 9.50 -2.02
N ASN A 111 6.04 10.18 -3.14
CA ASN A 111 6.96 10.23 -4.29
C ASN A 111 7.79 11.52 -4.35
N GLN A 112 7.56 12.50 -3.48
CA GLN A 112 8.25 13.79 -3.54
C GLN A 112 9.69 13.76 -3.00
N MET A 113 10.07 12.72 -2.25
CA MET A 113 11.43 12.53 -1.69
C MET A 113 12.02 13.78 -0.98
N GLY A 114 11.17 14.56 -0.32
CA GLY A 114 11.57 15.80 0.36
C GLY A 114 11.76 17.02 -0.56
N GLY A 115 11.41 16.90 -1.83
CA GLY A 115 11.36 18.01 -2.78
C GLY A 115 10.21 18.99 -2.54
N PRO A 116 10.16 20.10 -3.30
CA PRO A 116 9.09 21.09 -3.17
C PRO A 116 7.75 20.47 -3.58
N ASN A 117 6.72 20.72 -2.77
CA ASN A 117 5.39 20.21 -3.02
C ASN A 117 4.68 21.03 -4.12
N PRO A 118 4.30 20.40 -5.26
CA PRO A 118 3.64 21.11 -6.36
C PRO A 118 2.30 21.75 -5.99
N HIS A 119 1.59 21.20 -4.98
CA HIS A 119 0.33 21.77 -4.52
C HIS A 119 0.48 23.17 -3.92
N THR A 120 1.64 23.48 -3.33
CA THR A 120 1.95 24.83 -2.84
C THR A 120 2.01 25.85 -3.97
N ALA A 121 2.58 25.45 -5.11
CA ALA A 121 2.67 26.30 -6.29
C ALA A 121 1.32 26.49 -6.99
N LEU A 122 0.44 25.49 -6.94
CA LEU A 122 -0.93 25.61 -7.46
C LEU A 122 -1.75 26.64 -6.68
N ASN A 123 -1.61 26.68 -5.36
CA ASN A 123 -2.36 27.55 -4.45
C ASN A 123 -3.90 27.53 -4.68
N ASP A 124 -4.40 26.44 -5.24
CA ASP A 124 -5.82 26.20 -5.52
C ASP A 124 -6.21 24.85 -4.90
N PRO A 125 -6.97 24.85 -3.79
CA PRO A 125 -7.39 23.63 -3.13
C PRO A 125 -8.38 22.82 -3.98
N TYR A 126 -9.20 23.46 -4.82
CA TYR A 126 -10.13 22.75 -5.69
C TYR A 126 -9.39 21.98 -6.78
N HIS A 127 -8.41 22.63 -7.42
CA HIS A 127 -7.57 21.97 -8.42
C HIS A 127 -6.72 20.86 -7.79
N SER A 128 -6.16 21.10 -6.60
CA SER A 128 -5.42 20.09 -5.86
C SER A 128 -6.28 18.87 -5.52
N ALA A 129 -7.50 19.08 -5.04
CA ALA A 129 -8.46 18.00 -4.79
C ALA A 129 -8.80 17.23 -6.07
N GLN A 130 -8.98 17.90 -7.21
CA GLN A 130 -9.23 17.24 -8.50
C GLN A 130 -8.07 16.34 -8.92
N ILE A 131 -6.81 16.79 -8.77
CA ILE A 131 -5.62 15.97 -9.07
C ILE A 131 -5.59 14.73 -8.19
N ILE A 132 -5.81 14.89 -6.88
CA ILE A 132 -5.84 13.77 -5.94
C ILE A 132 -6.98 12.82 -6.31
N LYS A 133 -8.21 13.30 -6.53
CA LYS A 133 -9.36 12.46 -6.95
C LYS A 133 -9.09 11.69 -8.25
N ALA A 134 -8.38 12.31 -9.19
CA ALA A 134 -8.16 11.74 -10.52
C ALA A 134 -7.43 10.39 -10.49
N HIS A 135 -6.63 10.10 -9.46
CA HIS A 135 -5.91 8.82 -9.34
C HIS A 135 -6.86 7.61 -9.40
N VAL A 136 -8.08 7.72 -8.86
CA VAL A 136 -9.08 6.65 -8.93
C VAL A 136 -9.53 6.45 -10.38
N SER A 137 -9.95 7.53 -11.03
CA SER A 137 -10.46 7.48 -12.40
C SER A 137 -9.40 7.03 -13.42
N ASP A 138 -8.16 7.47 -13.23
CA ASP A 138 -7.02 7.11 -14.06
C ASP A 138 -6.54 5.69 -13.77
N GLY A 139 -6.58 5.27 -12.52
CA GLY A 139 -6.35 3.88 -12.12
C GLY A 139 -7.35 2.94 -12.79
N LEU A 140 -8.64 3.28 -12.80
CA LEU A 140 -9.66 2.50 -13.49
C LEU A 140 -9.46 2.44 -15.01
N LYS A 141 -9.04 3.56 -15.65
CA LYS A 141 -8.70 3.56 -17.09
C LYS A 141 -7.53 2.63 -17.36
N MET A 142 -6.48 2.71 -16.55
CA MET A 142 -5.29 1.88 -16.69
C MET A 142 -5.61 0.40 -16.45
N ALA A 143 -6.38 0.09 -15.39
CA ALA A 143 -6.80 -1.27 -15.09
C ALA A 143 -7.59 -1.90 -16.25
N ARG A 144 -8.46 -1.12 -16.94
CA ARG A 144 -9.14 -1.56 -18.15
C ARG A 144 -8.17 -1.83 -19.31
N GLN A 145 -7.20 -0.93 -19.54
CA GLN A 145 -6.20 -1.10 -20.60
C GLN A 145 -5.37 -2.37 -20.40
N TYR A 146 -4.98 -2.66 -19.15
CA TYR A 146 -4.24 -3.86 -18.77
C TYR A 146 -5.13 -5.09 -18.50
N GLN A 147 -6.43 -4.99 -18.79
CA GLN A 147 -7.41 -6.08 -18.70
C GLN A 147 -7.42 -6.75 -17.32
N LEU A 148 -7.35 -5.93 -16.26
CA LEU A 148 -7.52 -6.41 -14.89
C LEU A 148 -8.98 -6.86 -14.68
N PRO A 149 -9.20 -8.00 -14.00
CA PRO A 149 -10.56 -8.48 -13.70
C PRO A 149 -11.38 -7.48 -12.89
N THR A 150 -12.71 -7.52 -12.99
CA THR A 150 -13.59 -6.60 -12.23
C THR A 150 -13.33 -6.67 -10.73
N ALA A 151 -13.12 -7.87 -10.19
CA ALA A 151 -12.82 -8.05 -8.77
C ALA A 151 -11.57 -7.28 -8.31
N LEU A 152 -10.54 -7.13 -9.14
CA LEU A 152 -9.36 -6.31 -8.81
C LEU A 152 -9.63 -4.82 -9.04
N ARG A 153 -10.41 -4.48 -10.06
CA ARG A 153 -10.77 -3.08 -10.36
C ARG A 153 -11.59 -2.46 -9.24
N ALA A 154 -12.38 -3.25 -8.51
CA ALA A 154 -13.16 -2.82 -7.36
C ALA A 154 -12.30 -2.17 -6.26
N PHE A 155 -11.08 -2.66 -6.04
CA PHE A 155 -10.17 -2.11 -5.04
C PHE A 155 -9.73 -0.65 -5.32
N ILE A 156 -9.82 -0.17 -6.56
CA ILE A 156 -9.32 1.16 -6.97
C ILE A 156 -10.25 2.32 -6.56
N PRO A 157 -11.59 2.23 -6.69
CA PRO A 157 -12.46 3.25 -6.12
C PRO A 157 -12.81 2.97 -4.66
N GLU A 158 -12.95 1.69 -4.30
CA GLU A 158 -13.46 1.32 -2.98
C GLU A 158 -12.45 1.56 -1.85
N HIS A 159 -11.13 1.59 -2.11
CA HIS A 159 -10.17 1.90 -1.04
C HIS A 159 -10.34 3.32 -0.48
N GLN A 160 -10.78 4.26 -1.32
CA GLN A 160 -11.09 5.63 -0.91
C GLN A 160 -12.57 5.84 -0.58
N GLY A 161 -13.46 4.99 -1.11
CA GLY A 161 -14.89 5.14 -0.91
C GLY A 161 -15.36 6.55 -1.26
N THR A 162 -16.06 7.18 -0.32
CA THR A 162 -16.49 8.59 -0.44
C THR A 162 -15.79 9.49 0.55
N ILE A 163 -14.58 9.10 1.00
CA ILE A 163 -13.81 9.83 2.01
C ILE A 163 -13.58 11.29 1.57
N ARG A 164 -13.59 12.20 2.55
CA ARG A 164 -13.25 13.61 2.32
C ARG A 164 -11.73 13.80 2.25
N ILE A 165 -11.26 14.48 1.21
CA ILE A 165 -9.91 15.02 1.05
C ILE A 165 -9.77 16.24 1.97
N ALA A 166 -9.60 15.95 3.26
CA ALA A 166 -9.84 16.91 4.32
C ALA A 166 -8.84 18.06 4.35
N TYR A 167 -7.60 17.86 3.89
CA TYR A 167 -6.58 18.92 3.83
C TYR A 167 -7.00 20.06 2.90
N PHE A 168 -7.31 19.73 1.65
CA PHE A 168 -7.70 20.74 0.66
C PHE A 168 -9.08 21.31 0.95
N HIS A 169 -9.99 20.53 1.54
CA HIS A 169 -11.26 21.06 2.03
C HIS A 169 -11.04 22.15 3.11
N HIS A 170 -10.19 21.88 4.09
CA HIS A 170 -9.86 22.84 5.14
C HIS A 170 -9.13 24.07 4.59
N GLN A 171 -8.18 23.88 3.66
CA GLN A 171 -7.52 24.98 2.96
C GLN A 171 -8.54 25.86 2.19
N ALA A 172 -9.51 25.25 1.51
CA ALA A 172 -10.57 25.97 0.83
C ALA A 172 -11.45 26.76 1.81
N GLN A 173 -11.78 26.19 2.98
CA GLN A 173 -12.54 26.90 4.02
C GLN A 173 -11.80 28.12 4.56
N GLN A 174 -10.48 28.03 4.72
CA GLN A 174 -9.67 29.18 5.12
C GLN A 174 -9.62 30.27 4.06
N GLN A 175 -9.58 29.90 2.77
CA GLN A 175 -9.56 30.84 1.65
C GLN A 175 -10.95 31.45 1.36
N ALA A 176 -12.03 30.78 1.76
CA ALA A 176 -13.41 31.20 1.48
C ALA A 176 -13.92 32.33 2.40
N ASP A 177 -13.15 32.77 3.41
CA ASP A 177 -13.46 33.87 4.32
C ASP A 177 -14.91 33.82 4.88
N GLY A 178 -15.33 32.64 5.35
CA GLY A 178 -16.66 32.41 5.91
C GLY A 178 -17.76 32.05 4.90
N GLN A 179 -17.47 32.01 3.59
CA GLN A 179 -18.39 31.47 2.59
C GLN A 179 -18.48 29.94 2.67
N PRO A 180 -19.67 29.36 2.40
CA PRO A 180 -19.84 27.92 2.42
C PRO A 180 -19.02 27.25 1.31
N VAL A 181 -18.16 26.32 1.70
CA VAL A 181 -17.39 25.48 0.77
C VAL A 181 -18.18 24.19 0.49
N PRO A 182 -18.46 23.85 -0.77
CA PRO A 182 -19.19 22.63 -1.10
C PRO A 182 -18.34 21.39 -0.85
N GLU A 183 -18.72 20.61 0.16
CA GLU A 183 -18.00 19.39 0.56
C GLU A 183 -17.87 18.37 -0.58
N ALA A 184 -18.87 18.29 -1.47
CA ALA A 184 -18.87 17.38 -2.61
C ALA A 184 -17.67 17.57 -3.56
N ALA A 185 -17.11 18.79 -3.63
CA ALA A 185 -15.91 19.05 -4.43
C ALA A 185 -14.65 18.36 -3.86
N PHE A 186 -14.69 17.97 -2.58
CA PHE A 186 -13.57 17.40 -1.84
C PHE A 186 -13.83 15.97 -1.38
N ARG A 187 -14.90 15.31 -1.83
CA ARG A 187 -15.11 13.87 -1.57
C ARG A 187 -14.77 13.05 -2.80
N TYR A 188 -14.25 11.85 -2.60
CA TYR A 188 -14.16 10.85 -3.65
C TYR A 188 -15.55 10.44 -4.16
N ASP A 189 -15.61 9.99 -5.41
CA ASP A 189 -16.88 9.69 -6.08
C ASP A 189 -17.47 8.33 -5.65
N GLY A 190 -16.69 7.49 -4.95
CA GLY A 190 -17.11 6.16 -4.53
C GLY A 190 -17.06 5.09 -5.63
N PRO A 191 -17.71 3.94 -5.40
CA PRO A 191 -18.56 3.62 -4.23
C PRO A 191 -17.74 3.36 -2.95
N ILE A 192 -18.40 3.35 -1.79
CA ILE A 192 -17.82 2.79 -0.56
C ILE A 192 -17.54 1.27 -0.74
N PRO A 193 -16.67 0.64 0.05
CA PRO A 193 -16.38 -0.78 -0.03
C PRO A 193 -17.64 -1.64 -0.01
N GLN A 194 -17.73 -2.52 -1.00
CA GLN A 194 -18.87 -3.41 -1.23
C GLN A 194 -18.60 -4.83 -0.73
N THR A 195 -17.36 -5.12 -0.30
CA THR A 195 -16.99 -6.41 0.30
C THR A 195 -16.08 -6.24 1.51
N PRO A 196 -15.94 -7.28 2.36
CA PRO A 196 -15.02 -7.23 3.48
C PRO A 196 -13.57 -7.06 3.02
N GLU A 197 -13.20 -7.62 1.88
CA GLU A 197 -11.86 -7.52 1.30
C GLU A 197 -11.48 -6.07 0.97
N THR A 198 -12.33 -5.32 0.27
CA THR A 198 -12.05 -3.92 -0.06
C THR A 198 -12.16 -3.02 1.17
N GLY A 199 -13.03 -3.36 2.13
CA GLY A 199 -13.12 -2.68 3.43
C GLY A 199 -11.84 -2.81 4.25
N VAL A 200 -11.25 -4.01 4.30
CA VAL A 200 -9.95 -4.23 4.96
C VAL A 200 -8.84 -3.41 4.28
N VAL A 201 -8.85 -3.28 2.95
CA VAL A 201 -7.86 -2.47 2.22
C VAL A 201 -8.02 -0.98 2.52
N MET A 202 -9.25 -0.46 2.56
CA MET A 202 -9.49 0.93 3.00
C MET A 202 -8.90 1.19 4.39
N LEU A 203 -9.11 0.25 5.33
CA LEU A 203 -8.58 0.36 6.69
C LEU A 203 -7.05 0.30 6.70
N ALA A 204 -6.45 -0.59 5.92
CA ALA A 204 -5.01 -0.74 5.81
C ALA A 204 -4.34 0.51 5.23
N ASP A 205 -4.91 1.07 4.16
CA ASP A 205 -4.43 2.30 3.52
C ASP A 205 -4.44 3.48 4.51
N ALA A 206 -5.55 3.66 5.23
CA ALA A 206 -5.70 4.73 6.21
C ALA A 206 -4.72 4.60 7.41
N CYS A 207 -4.34 3.38 7.78
CA CYS A 207 -3.40 3.12 8.86
C CYS A 207 -1.93 3.19 8.44
N GLU A 208 -1.63 3.07 7.15
CA GLU A 208 -0.28 2.89 6.64
C GLU A 208 0.68 3.99 7.10
N ALA A 209 0.31 5.25 6.88
CA ALA A 209 1.16 6.38 7.19
C ALA A 209 1.37 6.56 8.70
N ALA A 210 0.32 6.30 9.49
CA ALA A 210 0.37 6.33 10.95
C ALA A 210 1.37 5.29 11.49
N LEU A 211 1.16 4.03 11.11
CA LEU A 211 1.96 2.90 11.58
C LEU A 211 3.41 2.99 11.10
N ARG A 212 3.65 3.45 9.86
CA ARG A 212 5.01 3.64 9.33
C ARG A 212 5.78 4.74 10.06
N SER A 213 5.09 5.78 10.54
CA SER A 213 5.71 6.88 11.29
C SER A 213 6.03 6.55 12.74
N MET A 214 5.38 5.54 13.32
CA MET A 214 5.60 5.10 14.70
C MET A 214 6.84 4.23 14.79
N VAL A 215 7.96 4.84 15.19
CA VAL A 215 9.23 4.14 15.38
C VAL A 215 9.40 3.84 16.88
N VAL A 216 9.65 2.58 17.22
CA VAL A 216 9.82 2.08 18.61
C VAL A 216 11.11 2.60 19.29
N LYS A 217 11.86 3.51 18.66
CA LYS A 217 13.20 3.91 19.07
C LYS A 217 13.28 4.73 20.36
N GLU A 218 12.17 5.31 20.84
CA GLU A 218 12.23 6.36 21.85
C GLU A 218 11.39 6.08 23.12
N CYS A 219 10.74 4.92 23.24
CA CYS A 219 9.92 4.55 24.40
C CYS A 219 9.97 3.04 24.68
N PRO A 220 9.66 2.60 25.92
CA PRO A 220 9.49 1.18 26.24
C PRO A 220 8.48 0.54 25.27
N GLU A 221 8.78 -0.66 24.78
CA GLU A 221 7.99 -1.38 23.76
C GLU A 221 6.49 -1.49 24.10
N GLY A 222 6.16 -1.53 25.40
CA GLY A 222 4.78 -1.57 25.91
C GLY A 222 3.97 -0.29 25.66
N ASP A 223 4.60 0.89 25.76
CA ASP A 223 3.90 2.17 25.62
C ASP A 223 3.62 2.50 24.15
N VAL A 224 4.58 2.21 23.26
CA VAL A 224 4.43 2.43 21.81
C VAL A 224 3.38 1.51 21.20
N ALA A 225 3.29 0.26 21.67
CA ALA A 225 2.27 -0.68 21.20
C ALA A 225 0.85 -0.25 21.61
N ALA A 226 0.70 0.35 22.80
CA ALA A 226 -0.58 0.90 23.26
C ALA A 226 -1.00 2.12 22.43
N GLU A 227 -0.06 3.01 22.12
CA GLU A 227 -0.32 4.17 21.26
C GLU A 227 -0.67 3.77 19.82
N ALA A 228 0.04 2.80 19.25
CA ALA A 228 -0.25 2.25 17.93
C ALA A 228 -1.68 1.68 17.88
N ARG A 229 -2.06 0.90 18.90
CA ARG A 229 -3.43 0.39 19.04
C ARG A 229 -4.47 1.51 19.10
N ALA A 230 -4.26 2.49 19.96
CA ALA A 230 -5.19 3.60 20.12
C ALA A 230 -5.37 4.38 18.81
N THR A 231 -4.28 4.55 18.05
CA THR A 231 -4.32 5.22 16.75
C THR A 231 -5.08 4.41 15.70
N VAL A 232 -4.81 3.10 15.57
CA VAL A 232 -5.56 2.22 14.65
C VAL A 232 -7.05 2.25 14.98
N GLN A 233 -7.43 2.09 16.25
CA GLN A 233 -8.83 2.13 16.69
C GLN A 233 -9.50 3.49 16.40
N ARG A 234 -8.77 4.60 16.56
CA ARG A 234 -9.28 5.95 16.23
C ARG A 234 -9.55 6.09 14.73
N ILE A 235 -8.64 5.59 13.87
CA ILE A 235 -8.82 5.62 12.41
C ILE A 235 -10.04 4.78 12.02
N PHE A 236 -10.16 3.58 12.58
CA PHE A 236 -11.28 2.66 12.28
C PHE A 236 -12.61 3.26 12.69
N ARG A 237 -12.67 3.85 13.88
CA ARG A 237 -13.86 4.58 14.36
C ARG A 237 -14.23 5.71 13.43
N SER A 238 -13.26 6.50 12.97
CA SER A 238 -13.53 7.59 12.01
C SER A 238 -14.13 7.07 10.70
N ARG A 239 -13.67 5.93 10.18
CA ARG A 239 -14.26 5.31 8.97
C ARG A 239 -15.65 4.76 9.22
N TRP A 240 -15.88 4.17 10.39
CA TRP A 240 -17.19 3.69 10.80
C TRP A 240 -18.21 4.83 10.94
N GLU A 241 -17.84 5.90 11.62
CA GLU A 241 -18.69 7.08 11.85
C GLU A 241 -18.98 7.86 10.56
N ASP A 242 -18.04 7.91 9.61
CA ASP A 242 -18.27 8.49 8.26
C ASP A 242 -19.06 7.55 7.33
N GLY A 243 -19.55 6.41 7.83
CA GLY A 243 -20.38 5.48 7.06
C GLY A 243 -19.63 4.75 5.94
N GLN A 244 -18.29 4.75 5.95
CA GLN A 244 -17.49 4.18 4.87
C GLN A 244 -17.52 2.65 4.84
N LEU A 245 -18.04 1.96 5.84
CA LEU A 245 -18.04 0.49 5.89
C LEU A 245 -19.45 -0.12 5.77
N LEU A 246 -20.48 0.69 5.52
CA LEU A 246 -21.89 0.27 5.55
C LEU A 246 -22.21 -0.89 4.61
N ASP A 247 -21.64 -0.88 3.40
CA ASP A 247 -21.90 -1.91 2.37
C ASP A 247 -20.85 -3.04 2.38
N SER A 248 -19.84 -2.97 3.25
CA SER A 248 -18.70 -3.89 3.25
C SER A 248 -18.99 -5.23 3.92
N ASN A 249 -20.12 -5.37 4.63
CA ASN A 249 -20.42 -6.49 5.54
C ASN A 249 -19.41 -6.70 6.68
N LEU A 250 -18.47 -5.77 6.93
CA LEU A 250 -17.64 -5.80 8.12
C LEU A 250 -18.44 -5.39 9.36
N THR A 251 -18.25 -6.12 10.45
CA THR A 251 -18.84 -5.82 11.76
C THR A 251 -17.84 -5.09 12.66
N LEU A 252 -18.33 -4.49 13.75
CA LEU A 252 -17.44 -3.91 14.77
C LEU A 252 -16.50 -4.95 15.40
N ALA A 253 -16.93 -6.21 15.51
CA ALA A 253 -16.09 -7.30 16.01
C ALA A 253 -14.95 -7.62 15.02
N ASP A 254 -15.22 -7.54 13.71
CA ASP A 254 -14.18 -7.72 12.70
C ASP A 254 -13.12 -6.63 12.79
N LEU A 255 -13.51 -5.38 13.09
CA LEU A 255 -12.56 -4.27 13.24
C LEU A 255 -11.53 -4.52 14.35
N ASP A 256 -11.92 -5.13 15.47
CA ASP A 256 -10.98 -5.50 16.52
C ASP A 256 -9.97 -6.55 16.02
N ILE A 257 -10.43 -7.55 15.26
CA ILE A 257 -9.57 -8.58 14.66
C ILE A 257 -8.60 -7.97 13.63
N VAL A 258 -9.09 -7.05 12.80
CA VAL A 258 -8.26 -6.32 11.82
C VAL A 258 -7.21 -5.48 12.55
N ALA A 259 -7.57 -4.81 13.64
CA ALA A 259 -6.64 -4.00 14.41
C ALA A 259 -5.50 -4.86 15.00
N GLU A 260 -5.81 -6.04 15.56
CA GLU A 260 -4.77 -6.98 16.03
C GLU A 260 -3.84 -7.43 14.90
N ALA A 261 -4.41 -7.73 13.73
CA ALA A 261 -3.64 -8.17 12.56
C ALA A 261 -2.66 -7.07 12.11
N PHE A 262 -3.11 -5.82 12.08
CA PHE A 262 -2.26 -4.68 11.71
C PHE A 262 -1.15 -4.45 12.73
N LEU A 263 -1.46 -4.54 14.02
CA LEU A 263 -0.45 -4.41 15.09
C LEU A 263 0.57 -5.55 15.07
N GLU A 264 0.17 -6.76 14.68
CA GLU A 264 1.10 -7.88 14.46
C GLU A 264 2.12 -7.57 13.36
N VAL A 265 1.65 -7.13 12.18
CA VAL A 265 2.52 -6.75 11.06
C VAL A 265 3.41 -5.57 11.44
N TRP A 266 2.84 -4.55 12.10
CA TRP A 266 3.59 -3.37 12.55
C TRP A 266 4.72 -3.76 13.52
N ARG A 267 4.46 -4.62 14.51
CA ARG A 267 5.51 -5.14 15.42
C ARG A 267 6.60 -5.87 14.64
N GLN A 268 6.22 -6.76 13.72
CA GLN A 268 7.16 -7.50 12.87
C GLN A 268 8.04 -6.57 12.03
N SER A 269 7.49 -5.48 11.50
CA SER A 269 8.24 -4.50 10.71
C SER A 269 9.16 -3.61 11.55
N ASN A 270 8.89 -3.45 12.86
CA ASN A 270 9.62 -2.58 13.77
C ASN A 270 10.59 -3.30 14.71
N HIS A 271 10.60 -4.63 14.76
CA HIS A 271 11.63 -5.34 15.51
C HIS A 271 13.02 -5.02 14.94
N GLU A 272 13.92 -4.55 15.79
CA GLU A 272 15.30 -4.27 15.40
C GLU A 272 15.92 -5.50 14.76
N ARG A 273 16.42 -5.35 13.52
CA ARG A 273 17.45 -6.26 13.03
C ARG A 273 18.63 -6.10 13.99
N ILE A 274 18.90 -7.14 14.79
CA ILE A 274 20.07 -7.19 15.68
C ILE A 274 21.28 -6.72 14.87
N PRO A 275 21.89 -5.57 15.19
CA PRO A 275 23.04 -5.10 14.45
C PRO A 275 24.14 -6.14 14.59
N TYR A 276 24.68 -6.61 13.46
CA TYR A 276 25.80 -7.53 13.48
C TYR A 276 26.92 -6.94 14.35
N PRO A 277 27.45 -7.69 15.33
CA PRO A 277 28.54 -7.20 16.16
C PRO A 277 29.67 -6.75 15.23
N LYS A 278 30.08 -5.48 15.32
CA LYS A 278 31.22 -4.95 14.55
C LYS A 278 32.49 -5.78 14.77
N ALA A 279 32.57 -6.50 15.88
CA ALA A 279 33.62 -7.46 16.21
C ALA A 279 33.68 -8.68 15.26
N ALA A 280 32.58 -9.06 14.60
CA ALA A 280 32.57 -10.15 13.62
C ALA A 280 33.09 -9.73 12.23
N LEU A 281 33.25 -8.42 11.99
CA LEU A 281 33.82 -7.86 10.76
C LEU A 281 35.35 -7.69 10.83
N GLN A 282 35.94 -7.85 12.03
CA GLN A 282 37.38 -7.88 12.21
C GLN A 282 37.82 -9.34 12.37
N GLY A 283 38.17 -9.97 11.26
CA GLY A 283 38.87 -11.26 11.30
C GLY A 283 40.17 -11.12 12.10
N PRO A 284 40.61 -12.16 12.83
CA PRO A 284 41.87 -12.11 13.57
C PRO A 284 43.03 -12.12 12.57
N GLY A 285 43.55 -10.93 12.23
CA GLY A 285 44.74 -10.82 11.38
C GLY A 285 44.80 -9.60 10.46
N SER A 286 44.54 -8.39 10.96
CA SER A 286 44.92 -7.16 10.24
C SER A 286 45.70 -6.21 11.15
N SER A 287 46.87 -6.68 11.57
CA SER A 287 47.97 -5.84 12.00
C SER A 287 49.10 -6.05 11.00
N ALA A 288 48.99 -5.38 9.86
CA ALA A 288 50.09 -5.23 8.91
C ALA A 288 50.06 -3.77 8.41
N GLU A 289 51.09 -3.04 8.83
CA GLU A 289 51.40 -1.69 8.38
C GLU A 289 51.38 -1.59 6.85
N THR A 290 50.84 -0.50 6.31
CA THR A 290 51.14 -0.08 4.94
C THR A 290 51.62 1.37 4.98
N PRO A 291 52.84 1.67 4.49
CA PRO A 291 53.41 3.01 4.54
C PRO A 291 52.80 3.92 3.46
N GLY A 292 52.71 5.22 3.79
CA GLY A 292 51.85 6.18 3.10
C GLY A 292 52.37 6.82 1.81
N ILE A 293 51.44 7.51 1.14
CA ILE A 293 51.59 8.59 0.15
C ILE A 293 50.33 9.42 0.38
N GLY A 294 50.28 10.71 0.68
CA GLY A 294 51.10 11.86 0.33
C GLY A 294 50.28 13.10 0.73
N ARG A 295 50.96 14.06 1.36
CA ARG A 295 50.46 15.31 1.94
C ARG A 295 50.20 16.35 0.84
N VAL A 296 49.05 17.04 0.81
CA VAL A 296 48.93 18.42 0.28
C VAL A 296 47.83 19.23 1.00
N MET A 297 48.27 20.29 1.69
CA MET A 297 47.62 21.59 2.02
C MET A 297 46.45 21.68 3.04
N GLU A 298 46.83 21.98 4.29
CA GLU A 298 46.47 23.19 5.07
C GLU A 298 45.79 24.33 4.26
N THR A 299 44.77 25.09 4.71
CA THR A 299 44.57 25.83 5.97
C THR A 299 43.20 26.55 5.96
N MET A 300 42.81 27.08 7.13
CA MET A 300 41.90 28.22 7.41
C MET A 300 40.40 27.95 7.67
N GLY A 301 39.96 28.35 8.87
CA GLY A 301 38.59 28.84 9.09
C GLY A 301 37.92 28.43 10.41
N ASP A 302 38.44 28.89 11.55
CA ASP A 302 37.75 28.84 12.84
C ASP A 302 36.58 29.86 12.86
N LYS A 303 35.37 29.42 13.25
CA LYS A 303 34.27 30.31 13.69
C LYS A 303 33.27 29.55 14.59
N PRO A 304 32.64 30.25 15.56
CA PRO A 304 32.13 29.66 16.79
C PRO A 304 30.74 29.05 16.66
N ARG A 305 30.49 28.01 17.47
CA ARG A 305 29.18 27.40 17.68
C ARG A 305 28.30 28.33 18.52
N THR A 306 27.20 28.82 17.95
CA THR A 306 26.09 29.41 18.71
C THR A 306 25.06 28.33 19.00
N ASN A 307 24.83 28.06 20.28
CA ASN A 307 23.68 27.32 20.79
C ASN A 307 22.40 28.10 20.48
N SER A 308 21.46 27.47 19.78
CA SER A 308 20.03 27.81 19.88
C SER A 308 19.27 26.54 20.17
N VAL A 309 18.89 26.37 21.43
CA VAL A 309 17.86 25.42 21.85
C VAL A 309 16.56 25.91 21.21
N LEU A 310 16.14 25.23 20.14
CA LEU A 310 14.76 25.29 19.66
C LEU A 310 14.11 23.98 20.06
N ASP A 311 13.03 24.12 20.79
CA ASP A 311 12.13 23.10 21.33
C ASP A 311 11.68 22.09 20.25
N GLU A 312 12.41 20.98 20.12
CA GLU A 312 12.14 19.89 19.15
C GLU A 312 10.78 19.19 19.42
N ASP A 313 10.25 19.30 20.64
CA ASP A 313 9.01 18.63 21.07
C ASP A 313 7.73 19.26 20.49
N SER A 314 7.79 20.52 20.05
CA SER A 314 6.67 21.22 19.41
C SER A 314 6.60 20.98 17.89
N VAL A 315 7.76 20.76 17.25
CA VAL A 315 7.88 20.49 15.81
C VAL A 315 7.48 19.03 15.49
N LEU A 316 7.79 18.08 16.38
CA LEU A 316 7.45 16.67 16.19
C LEU A 316 5.93 16.42 16.27
N ARG A 317 5.23 17.05 17.24
CA ARG A 317 3.77 16.92 17.38
C ARG A 317 2.99 17.46 16.18
N GLY A 318 3.48 18.52 15.53
CA GLY A 318 2.90 19.04 14.30
C GLY A 318 3.10 18.15 13.08
N ARG A 319 4.26 17.48 12.96
CA ARG A 319 4.58 16.63 11.80
C ARG A 319 3.78 15.33 11.76
N HIS A 320 3.51 14.72 12.92
CA HIS A 320 2.66 13.53 12.98
C HIS A 320 1.22 13.82 12.54
N PHE A 321 0.67 14.99 12.87
CA PHE A 321 -0.66 15.39 12.43
C PHE A 321 -0.71 15.70 10.92
N PHE A 322 0.36 16.27 10.36
CA PHE A 322 0.45 16.63 8.94
C PHE A 322 0.52 15.43 7.98
N ILE A 323 1.09 14.30 8.42
CA ILE A 323 1.22 13.09 7.59
C ILE A 323 -0.15 12.44 7.29
N PHE A 324 -1.13 12.58 8.19
CA PHE A 324 -2.47 12.00 8.03
C PHE A 324 -3.31 12.61 6.91
N PHE A 325 -2.96 13.82 6.47
CA PHE A 325 -3.82 14.65 5.62
C PHE A 325 -3.32 14.77 4.18
N TYR A 326 -2.16 14.18 3.86
CA TYR A 326 -1.48 14.33 2.57
C TYR A 326 -1.71 13.18 1.57
N LYS A 327 -2.58 12.22 1.93
CA LYS A 327 -2.92 11.07 1.09
C LYS A 327 -4.37 11.13 0.64
#